data_AF-A0A7C4DGT8-F1
#
_entry.id   AF-A0A7C4DGT8-F1
#
_cell.length_a   1.000
_cell.length_b   1.000
_cell.length_c   1.000
_cell.angle_alpha   90.00
_cell.angle_beta   90.00
_cell.angle_gamma   90.00
#
_symmetry.space_group_name_H-M   'P 1'
#
loop_
_entity.id
_entity.type
_entity.pdbx_description
1 polymer ?
#
loop_
_entity_poly.entity_id
_entity_poly.type
_entity_poly.pdbx_seq_one_letter_code
_entity_poly.pdbx_strand_id
1 'polypeptide(L)'
;MSGEIVLQELKKQESELLDQLKKLEERKAQLTNELSELKKKLDDVRDQFKRTRDIYESYRLEKDMTDLSRRMAPLESELSEVEMKIRGIQRSLSETRKKIEHLEFQQRSKWVREDCGGK
;
A
#
# COMPACT_ATOMS: atom_id res chain seq x y z
N MET A 1 -35.15 -12.06 -0.63
CA MET A 1 -34.78 -11.34 0.60
C MET A 1 -33.29 -11.48 0.95
N SER A 2 -32.68 -12.66 0.94
CA SER A 2 -31.28 -12.81 1.43
C SER A 2 -30.16 -12.33 0.50
N GLY A 3 -30.31 -12.44 -0.83
CA GLY A 3 -29.22 -12.11 -1.78
C GLY A 3 -28.88 -10.63 -1.90
N GLU A 4 -29.87 -9.76 -1.68
CA GLU A 4 -29.72 -8.31 -1.77
C GLU A 4 -28.98 -7.74 -0.55
N ILE A 5 -29.22 -8.32 0.63
CA ILE A 5 -28.49 -8.02 1.87
C ILE A 5 -27.01 -8.40 1.72
N VAL A 6 -26.72 -9.59 1.15
CA VAL A 6 -25.34 -10.04 0.91
C VAL A 6 -24.62 -9.12 -0.08
N LEU A 7 -25.31 -8.65 -1.13
CA LEU A 7 -24.73 -7.72 -2.10
C LEU A 7 -24.39 -6.37 -1.47
N GLN A 8 -25.28 -5.84 -0.61
CA GLN A 8 -25.01 -4.60 0.13
C GLN A 8 -23.82 -4.73 1.07
N GLU A 9 -23.70 -5.85 1.78
CA GLU A 9 -22.57 -6.11 2.67
C GLU A 9 -21.24 -6.19 1.89
N LEU A 10 -21.22 -6.88 0.74
CA LEU A 10 -20.02 -6.94 -0.10
C LEU A 10 -19.62 -5.56 -0.67
N LYS A 11 -20.59 -4.72 -1.04
CA LYS A 11 -20.31 -3.34 -1.49
C LYS A 11 -19.76 -2.48 -0.36
N LYS A 12 -20.24 -2.66 0.86
CA LYS A 12 -19.68 -2.01 2.06
C LYS A 12 -18.25 -2.49 2.33
N GLN A 13 -17.99 -3.80 2.27
CA GLN A 13 -16.64 -4.35 2.39
C GLN A 13 -15.69 -3.82 1.30
N GLU A 14 -16.15 -3.70 0.06
CA GLU A 14 -15.36 -3.09 -1.02
C GLU A 14 -15.00 -1.64 -0.69
N SER A 15 -15.95 -0.84 -0.20
CA SER A 15 -15.69 0.55 0.19
C SER A 15 -14.67 0.67 1.32
N GLU A 16 -14.74 -0.21 2.33
CA GLU A 16 -13.80 -0.22 3.44
C GLU A 16 -12.39 -0.61 2.99
N LEU A 17 -12.27 -1.61 2.11
CA LEU A 17 -11.00 -2.01 1.52
C LEU A 17 -10.38 -0.89 0.66
N LEU A 18 -11.19 -0.13 -0.08
CA LEU A 18 -10.72 1.02 -0.84
C LEU A 18 -10.20 2.14 0.06
N ASP A 19 -10.87 2.41 1.18
CA ASP A 19 -10.42 3.43 2.14
C ASP A 19 -9.14 3.00 2.87
N GLN A 20 -9.01 1.71 3.21
CA GLN A 20 -7.76 1.16 3.74
C GLN A 20 -6.62 1.26 2.72
N LEU A 21 -6.89 0.98 1.45
CA LEU A 21 -5.91 1.09 0.38
C LEU A 21 -5.39 2.52 0.22
N LYS A 22 -6.28 3.52 0.20
CA LYS A 22 -5.90 4.95 0.15
C LYS A 22 -4.98 5.34 1.31
N LYS A 23 -5.32 4.95 2.55
CA LYS A 23 -4.49 5.24 3.73
C LYS A 23 -3.10 4.63 3.63
N LEU A 24 -3.00 3.41 3.09
CA LEU A 24 -1.70 2.76 2.88
C LEU A 24 -0.90 3.40 1.75
N GLU A 25 -1.54 3.86 0.68
CA GLU A 25 -0.88 4.61 -0.40
C GLU A 25 -0.34 5.96 0.09
N GLU A 26 -1.10 6.68 0.92
CA GLU A 26 -0.63 7.90 1.58
C GLU A 26 0.57 7.61 2.50
N ARG A 27 0.49 6.55 3.32
CA ARG A 27 1.60 6.13 4.19
C ARG A 27 2.84 5.75 3.36
N LYS A 28 2.65 5.03 2.26
CA LYS A 28 3.72 4.69 1.31
C LYS A 28 4.40 5.96 0.80
N ALA A 29 3.61 6.95 0.35
CA ALA A 29 4.14 8.22 -0.17
C ALA A 29 4.96 8.98 0.89
N GLN A 30 4.48 9.02 2.14
CA GLN A 30 5.21 9.62 3.26
C GLN A 30 6.57 8.94 3.48
N LEU A 31 6.59 7.60 3.59
CA LEU A 31 7.81 6.83 3.79
C LEU A 31 8.80 7.01 2.64
N THR A 32 8.33 7.05 1.40
CA THR A 32 9.20 7.29 0.23
C THR A 32 9.82 8.68 0.24
N ASN A 33 9.08 9.69 0.68
CA ASN A 33 9.60 11.06 0.81
C ASN A 33 10.67 11.13 1.90
N GLU A 34 10.38 10.57 3.08
CA GLU A 34 11.32 10.54 4.20
C GLU A 34 12.63 9.81 3.83
N LEU A 35 12.53 8.66 3.16
CA LEU A 35 13.68 7.94 2.63
C LEU A 35 14.45 8.76 1.59
N SER A 36 13.76 9.48 0.71
CA SER A 36 14.42 10.35 -0.26
C SER A 36 15.21 11.48 0.40
N GLU A 37 14.68 12.08 1.47
CA GLU A 37 15.38 13.13 2.21
C GLU A 37 16.61 12.59 2.94
N LEU A 38 16.50 11.42 3.56
CA LEU A 38 17.64 10.77 4.21
C LEU A 38 18.72 10.37 3.20
N LYS A 39 18.33 9.88 2.01
CA LYS A 39 19.28 9.58 0.92
C LYS A 39 20.04 10.81 0.47
N LYS A 40 19.34 11.95 0.28
CA LYS A 40 20.00 13.23 -0.07
C LYS A 40 21.01 13.64 1.01
N LYS A 41 20.63 13.59 2.28
CA LYS A 41 21.54 13.88 3.41
C LYS A 41 22.76 12.94 3.40
N LEU A 42 22.55 11.66 3.12
CA LEU A 42 23.65 10.69 3.05
C LEU A 42 24.61 11.01 1.91
N ASP A 43 24.08 11.37 0.73
CA ASP A 43 24.89 11.78 -0.42
C ASP A 43 25.69 13.06 -0.11
N ASP A 44 25.07 14.05 0.55
CA ASP A 44 25.74 15.29 0.98
C ASP A 44 26.91 14.99 1.94
N VAL A 45 26.67 14.16 2.96
CA VAL A 45 27.71 13.74 3.93
C VAL A 45 28.82 12.97 3.22
N ARG A 46 28.48 12.12 2.26
CA ARG A 46 29.45 11.35 1.47
C ARG A 46 30.32 12.25 0.61
N ASP A 47 29.74 13.30 0.04
CA ASP A 47 30.47 14.28 -0.76
C ASP A 47 31.37 15.18 0.10
N GLN A 48 30.93 15.53 1.32
CA GLN A 48 31.80 16.18 2.30
C GLN A 48 32.98 15.29 2.66
N PHE A 49 32.74 14.01 2.96
CA PHE A 49 33.78 13.05 3.32
C PHE A 49 34.87 12.93 2.25
N LYS A 50 34.50 12.90 0.96
CA LYS A 50 35.47 12.87 -0.16
C LYS A 50 36.36 14.12 -0.24
N ARG A 51 35.89 15.26 0.27
CA ARG A 51 36.61 16.55 0.21
C ARG A 51 37.43 16.81 1.48
N THR A 52 37.07 16.18 2.59
CA THR A 52 37.72 16.35 3.88
C THR A 52 39.14 15.78 3.86
N ARG A 53 40.09 16.57 4.37
CA ARG A 53 41.49 16.15 4.62
C ARG A 53 41.81 15.99 6.10
N ASP A 54 40.90 16.43 6.97
CA ASP A 54 41.01 16.32 8.42
C ASP A 54 40.53 14.94 8.89
N ILE A 55 41.40 14.22 9.57
CA ILE A 55 41.15 12.86 10.07
C ILE A 55 40.03 12.84 11.13
N TYR A 56 39.94 13.85 11.98
CA TYR A 56 38.90 13.91 13.00
C TYR A 56 37.52 14.16 12.38
N GLU A 57 37.46 15.04 11.39
CA GLU A 57 36.22 15.31 10.68
C GLU A 57 35.80 14.11 9.81
N SER A 58 36.74 13.38 9.21
CA SER A 58 36.41 12.15 8.49
C SER A 58 35.78 11.09 9.39
N TYR A 59 36.26 10.92 10.64
CA TYR A 59 35.64 10.01 11.61
C TYR A 59 34.21 10.44 11.99
N ARG A 60 33.96 11.75 12.13
CA ARG A 60 32.61 12.27 12.41
C ARG A 60 31.66 11.99 11.25
N LEU A 61 32.09 12.25 10.02
CA LEU A 61 31.29 12.00 8.82
C LEU A 61 31.01 10.50 8.60
N GLU A 62 31.95 9.60 8.89
CA GLU A 62 31.70 8.13 8.89
C GLU A 62 30.62 7.73 9.90
N LYS A 63 30.66 8.31 11.09
CA LYS A 63 29.62 8.08 12.10
C LYS A 63 28.27 8.57 11.62
N ASP A 64 28.21 9.77 11.05
CA ASP A 64 26.97 10.35 10.51
C ASP A 64 26.40 9.49 9.37
N MET A 65 27.24 8.97 8.46
CA MET A 65 26.82 8.03 7.41
C MET A 65 26.25 6.73 8.01
N THR A 66 26.88 6.21 9.07
CA THR A 66 26.42 5.00 9.77
C THR A 66 25.06 5.24 10.44
N ASP A 67 24.90 6.39 11.11
CA ASP A 67 23.67 6.75 11.79
C ASP A 67 22.51 7.00 10.81
N LEU A 68 22.78 7.66 9.67
CA LEU A 68 21.80 7.82 8.59
C LEU A 68 21.38 6.46 8.01
N SER A 69 22.33 5.56 7.76
CA SER A 69 22.03 4.22 7.26
C SER A 69 21.16 3.43 8.24
N ARG A 70 21.43 3.54 9.55
CA ARG A 70 20.61 2.92 10.61
C ARG A 70 19.20 3.49 10.69
N ARG A 71 19.00 4.77 10.38
CA ARG A 71 17.67 5.40 10.32
C ARG A 71 16.88 4.97 9.08
N MET A 72 17.56 4.73 7.97
CA MET A 72 16.91 4.28 6.72
C MET A 72 16.42 2.84 6.77
N ALA A 73 17.19 1.93 7.38
CA ALA A 73 16.84 0.50 7.46
C ALA A 73 15.41 0.19 8.00
N PRO A 74 14.93 0.78 9.12
CA PRO A 74 13.57 0.55 9.59
C PRO A 74 12.51 1.14 8.63
N LEU A 75 12.79 2.28 7.99
CA LEU A 75 11.86 2.89 7.03
C LEU A 75 11.72 2.04 5.76
N GLU A 76 12.82 1.45 5.26
CA GLU A 76 12.78 0.51 4.14
C GLU A 76 12.02 -0.76 4.49
N SER A 77 12.16 -1.24 5.74
CA SER A 77 11.40 -2.39 6.24
C SER A 77 9.90 -2.07 6.32
N GLU A 78 9.53 -0.92 6.90
CA GLU A 78 8.13 -0.47 6.98
C GLU A 78 7.53 -0.28 5.58
N LEU A 79 8.28 0.28 4.64
CA LEU A 79 7.85 0.45 3.26
C LEU A 79 7.52 -0.90 2.61
N SER A 80 8.39 -1.90 2.78
CA SER A 80 8.15 -3.27 2.27
C SER A 80 6.88 -3.89 2.87
N GLU A 81 6.65 -3.70 4.17
CA GLU A 81 5.43 -4.19 4.83
C GLU A 81 4.17 -3.50 4.28
N VAL A 82 4.21 -2.18 4.08
CA VAL A 82 3.11 -1.42 3.49
C VAL A 82 2.82 -1.92 2.07
N GLU A 83 3.85 -2.17 1.26
CA GLU A 83 3.69 -2.72 -0.09
C GLU A 83 3.11 -4.14 -0.10
N MET A 84 3.45 -4.98 0.88
CA MET A 84 2.81 -6.28 1.06
C MET A 84 1.33 -6.13 1.42
N LYS A 85 0.99 -5.22 2.34
CA LYS A 85 -0.40 -4.95 2.74
C LYS A 85 -1.25 -4.45 1.56
N ILE A 86 -0.72 -3.51 0.76
CA ILE A 86 -1.39 -3.01 -0.45
C ILE A 86 -1.68 -4.17 -1.42
N ARG A 87 -0.69 -5.02 -1.71
CA ARG A 87 -0.88 -6.20 -2.57
C ARG A 87 -1.94 -7.16 -2.02
N GLY A 88 -1.98 -7.35 -0.70
CA GLY A 88 -3.01 -8.14 -0.03
C GLY A 88 -4.41 -7.58 -0.27
N ILE A 89 -4.61 -6.29 0.01
CA ILE A 89 -5.91 -5.61 -0.16
C ILE A 89 -6.34 -5.60 -1.63
N GLN A 90 -5.42 -5.39 -2.58
CA GLN A 90 -5.74 -5.45 -4.01
C GLN A 90 -6.29 -6.83 -4.43
N ARG A 91 -5.74 -7.92 -3.87
CA ARG A 91 -6.26 -9.27 -4.10
C ARG A 91 -7.66 -9.43 -3.51
N SER A 92 -7.86 -9.01 -2.26
CA SER A 92 -9.16 -9.05 -1.60
C SER A 92 -10.21 -8.24 -2.37
N LEU A 93 -9.87 -7.05 -2.87
CA LEU A 93 -10.75 -6.25 -3.73
C LEU A 93 -11.13 -6.98 -5.01
N SER A 94 -10.18 -7.63 -5.68
CA SER A 94 -10.46 -8.42 -6.89
C SER A 94 -11.43 -9.57 -6.60
N GLU A 95 -11.24 -10.29 -5.49
CA GLU A 95 -12.13 -11.37 -5.08
C GLU A 95 -13.52 -10.87 -4.71
N THR A 96 -13.63 -9.78 -3.95
CA THR A 96 -14.90 -9.17 -3.56
C THR A 96 -15.67 -8.70 -4.80
N ARG A 97 -15.01 -8.05 -5.76
CA ARG A 97 -15.62 -7.63 -7.04
C ARG A 97 -16.16 -8.80 -7.84
N LYS A 98 -15.40 -9.90 -7.95
CA LYS A 98 -15.86 -11.12 -8.63
C LYS A 98 -17.10 -11.73 -7.96
N LYS A 99 -17.15 -11.71 -6.61
CA LYS A 99 -18.33 -12.18 -5.86
C LYS A 99 -19.55 -11.29 -6.12
N ILE A 100 -19.37 -9.97 -6.13
CA ILE A 100 -20.43 -9.00 -6.46
C ILE A 100 -20.96 -9.29 -7.87
N GLU A 101 -20.08 -9.37 -8.88
CA GLU A 101 -20.46 -9.63 -10.28
C GLU A 101 -21.22 -10.96 -10.42
N HIS A 102 -20.74 -12.02 -9.77
CA HIS A 102 -21.40 -13.32 -9.80
C HIS A 102 -22.81 -13.28 -9.19
N LEU A 103 -22.98 -12.59 -8.07
CA LEU A 103 -24.28 -12.45 -7.42
C LEU A 103 -25.24 -11.58 -8.25
N GLU A 104 -24.76 -10.50 -8.85
CA GLU A 104 -25.55 -9.66 -9.76
C GLU A 104 -26.01 -10.46 -11.00
N PHE A 105 -25.12 -11.30 -11.55
CA PHE A 105 -25.45 -12.20 -12.65
C PHE A 105 -26.52 -13.24 -12.25
N GLN A 106 -26.38 -13.87 -11.08
CA GLN A 106 -27.38 -14.82 -10.58
C GLN A 106 -28.75 -14.17 -10.39
N GLN A 107 -28.80 -12.96 -9.83
CA GLN A 107 -30.05 -12.21 -9.64
C GLN A 107 -30.73 -11.89 -10.98
N ARG A 108 -29.97 -11.44 -11.99
CA ARG A 108 -30.48 -11.22 -13.35
C ARG A 108 -30.99 -12.50 -14.01
N SER A 109 -30.23 -13.59 -13.88
CA SER A 109 -30.57 -14.88 -14.51
C SER A 109 -31.80 -15.54 -13.89
N LYS A 110 -32.06 -15.29 -12.60
CA LYS A 110 -33.28 -15.76 -11.92
C LYS A 110 -34.53 -15.05 -12.44
N TRP A 111 -34.46 -13.72 -12.58
CA TRP A 111 -35.54 -12.92 -13.17
C TRP A 111 -35.93 -13.37 -14.59
N VAL A 112 -34.93 -13.63 -15.46
CA VAL A 112 -35.17 -14.10 -16.84
C VAL A 112 -35.94 -15.44 -16.90
N ARG A 113 -35.77 -16.32 -15.91
CA ARG A 113 -36.51 -17.60 -15.86
C ARG A 113 -37.94 -17.45 -15.37
N GLU A 114 -38.22 -16.48 -14.49
CA GLU A 114 -39.57 -16.22 -13.98
C GLU A 114 -40.46 -15.53 -15.04
N ASP A 115 -39.89 -14.67 -15.89
CA ASP A 115 -40.63 -13.98 -16.96
C ASP A 115 -40.95 -14.88 -18.19
N CYS A 116 -40.21 -15.97 -18.39
CA CYS A 116 -40.42 -16.89 -19.51
C CYS A 116 -41.28 -18.14 -19.16
N GLY A 117 -41.70 -18.29 -17.90
CA GLY A 117 -42.47 -19.45 -17.42
C GLY A 117 -43.99 -19.24 -17.32
N GLY A 118 -44.50 -18.05 -17.67
CA GLY A 118 -45.93 -17.73 -17.62
C GLY A 118 -46.61 -17.84 -18.98
N LYS A 119 -46.88 -19.06 -19.46
CA LYS A 119 -47.93 -19.36 -20.44
C LYS A 119 -48.51 -20.74 -20.18
#